data_AF-A0A4Y7WQL2-F1
#
_entry.id   AF-A0A4Y7WQL2-F1
#
_cell.length_a   1.000
_cell.length_b   1.000
_cell.length_c   1.000
_cell.angle_alpha   90.00
_cell.angle_beta   90.00
_cell.angle_gamma   90.00
#
_symmetry.space_group_name_H-M   'P 1'
#
loop_
_entity.id
_entity.type
_entity.pdbx_description
1 polymer ?
#
loop_
_entity_poly.entity_id
_entity_poly.type
_entity_poly.pdbx_seq_one_letter_code
_entity_poly.pdbx_strand_id
1 'polypeptide(L)' 'MYITLEQLSTYLGLTESYIKEQLHLGNIKGVYDGNRWLFNKEQFALHKDRLEQKRKQLLKELELEEDWDAKDED' A
#
# COMPACT_ATOMS: atom_id res chain seq x y z
N MET A 1 -13.86 0.63 12.69
CA MET A 1 -14.69 1.47 11.79
C MET A 1 -14.69 0.87 10.38
N TYR A 2 -15.85 0.78 9.70
CA TYR A 2 -15.94 0.34 8.30
C TYR A 2 -15.85 1.52 7.33
N ILE A 3 -15.12 1.34 6.22
CA ILE A 3 -14.89 2.35 5.18
C ILE A 3 -15.08 1.75 3.78
N THR A 4 -15.35 2.60 2.80
CA THR A 4 -15.52 2.18 1.39
C THR A 4 -14.17 1.83 0.75
N LEU A 5 -14.22 1.22 -0.43
CA LEU A 5 -13.04 0.97 -1.25
C LEU A 5 -12.24 2.25 -1.57
N GLU A 6 -12.92 3.32 -1.96
CA GLU A 6 -12.34 4.63 -2.25
C GLU A 6 -11.65 5.24 -1.03
N GLN A 7 -12.27 5.11 0.14
CA GLN A 7 -11.66 5.58 1.39
C GLN A 7 -10.45 4.73 1.78
N LEU A 8 -10.50 3.42 1.52
CA LEU A 8 -9.38 2.51 1.78
C LEU A 8 -8.21 2.75 0.82
N SER A 9 -8.49 3.02 -0.46
CA SER A 9 -7.49 3.36 -1.47
C SER A 9 -6.72 4.62 -1.07
N THR A 10 -7.45 5.65 -0.64
CA THR A 10 -6.88 6.88 -0.08
C THR A 10 -6.09 6.61 1.20
N TYR A 11 -6.61 5.80 2.12
CA TYR A 11 -5.96 5.53 3.40
C TYR A 11 -4.61 4.79 3.26
N LEU A 12 -4.55 3.82 2.36
CA LEU A 12 -3.35 3.03 2.06
C LEU A 12 -2.43 3.70 1.03
N GLY A 13 -2.93 4.66 0.27
CA GLY A 13 -2.24 5.23 -0.88
C GLY A 13 -1.99 4.18 -1.97
N LEU A 14 -2.98 3.34 -2.24
CA LEU A 14 -2.97 2.29 -3.26
C LEU A 14 -4.14 2.50 -4.23
N THR A 15 -4.06 1.96 -5.44
CA THR A 15 -5.16 2.06 -6.40
C THR A 15 -6.34 1.17 -6.00
N GLU A 16 -7.57 1.60 -6.31
CA GLU A 16 -8.77 0.79 -6.06
C GLU A 16 -8.73 -0.56 -6.80
N SER A 17 -8.15 -0.58 -8.00
CA SER A 17 -8.00 -1.79 -8.81
C SER A 17 -7.14 -2.83 -8.09
N TYR A 18 -5.99 -2.41 -7.55
CA TYR A 18 -5.12 -3.29 -6.77
C TYR A 18 -5.85 -3.84 -5.55
N ILE A 19 -6.56 -3.00 -4.81
CA ILE A 19 -7.30 -3.45 -3.62
C ILE A 19 -8.42 -4.44 -4.01
N LYS A 20 -9.15 -4.20 -5.11
CA LYS A 20 -10.15 -5.15 -5.64
C LYS A 20 -9.52 -6.48 -6.01
N GLU A 21 -8.36 -6.46 -6.67
CA GLU A 21 -7.63 -7.69 -7.00
C GLU A 21 -7.25 -8.46 -5.74
N GLN A 22 -6.68 -7.79 -4.73
CA GLN A 22 -6.33 -8.42 -3.46
C GLN A 22 -7.57 -8.99 -2.73
N LEU A 23 -8.73 -8.36 -2.87
CA LEU A 23 -9.99 -8.87 -2.34
C LEU A 23 -10.41 -10.16 -3.06
N HIS A 24 -10.36 -10.18 -4.39
CA HIS A 24 -10.70 -11.37 -5.17
C HIS A 24 -9.73 -12.53 -4.93
N LEU A 25 -8.44 -12.24 -4.73
CA LEU A 25 -7.42 -13.23 -4.37
C LEU A 25 -7.57 -13.73 -2.92
N GLY A 26 -8.38 -13.07 -2.10
CA GLY A 26 -8.59 -13.43 -0.69
C GLY A 26 -7.49 -12.95 0.27
N ASN A 27 -6.57 -12.12 -0.21
CA ASN A 27 -5.50 -11.53 0.61
C ASN A 27 -6.03 -10.47 1.59
N ILE A 28 -7.14 -9.82 1.24
CA ILE A 28 -7.85 -8.90 2.13
C ILE A 28 -9.30 -9.32 2.28
N LYS A 29 -9.90 -8.96 3.41
CA LYS A 29 -11.30 -9.26 3.71
C LYS A 29 -12.14 -7.99 3.69
N GLY A 30 -13.29 -8.08 3.05
CA GLY A 30 -14.33 -7.05 3.06
C GLY A 30 -15.68 -7.68 3.39
N VAL A 31 -16.63 -6.84 3.78
CA VAL A 31 -18.05 -7.20 3.95
C VAL A 31 -18.81 -6.54 2.80
N TYR A 32 -19.63 -7.32 2.10
CA TYR A 32 -20.51 -6.78 1.07
C TYR A 32 -21.88 -6.47 1.68
N ASP A 33 -22.34 -5.22 1.59
CA ASP A 33 -23.61 -4.78 2.20
C ASP A 33 -24.83 -4.93 1.27
N GLY A 34 -24.64 -5.55 0.10
CA GLY A 34 -25.65 -5.66 -0.96
C GLY A 34 -25.48 -4.63 -2.09
N ASN A 35 -24.73 -3.55 -1.85
CA ASN A 35 -24.48 -2.48 -2.83
C ASN A 35 -22.98 -2.22 -3.05
N ARG A 36 -22.17 -2.26 -1.98
CA ARG A 36 -20.75 -1.96 -2.01
C ARG A 36 -19.95 -2.82 -1.02
N TRP A 37 -18.65 -2.88 -1.29
CA TRP A 37 -17.69 -3.46 -0.35
C TRP A 37 -17.31 -2.46 0.75
N LEU A 38 -17.36 -2.95 1.97
CA LEU A 38 -16.97 -2.24 3.19
C LEU A 38 -15.78 -2.96 3.83
N PHE A 39 -14.80 -2.19 4.27
CA PHE A 39 -13.55 -2.70 4.83
C PHE A 39 -13.37 -2.18 6.24
N ASN A 40 -13.00 -3.05 7.17
CA ASN A 40 -12.67 -2.62 8.52
C ASN A 40 -11.29 -1.95 8.52
N LYS A 41 -11.27 -0.63 8.69
CA LYS A 41 -10.06 0.21 8.66
C LYS A 41 -8.98 -0.24 9.65
N GLU A 42 -9.37 -0.72 10.83
CA GLU A 42 -8.43 -1.05 11.91
C GLU A 42 -7.57 -2.26 11.56
N GLN A 43 -8.06 -3.15 10.71
CA GLN A 43 -7.30 -4.32 10.22
C GLN A 43 -6.12 -3.91 9.32
N PHE A 44 -6.14 -2.69 8.77
CA PHE A 44 -5.14 -2.20 7.84
C PHE A 44 -4.08 -1.29 8.48
N ALA A 45 -4.19 -0.96 9.77
CA ALA A 45 -3.23 -0.07 10.44
C ALA A 45 -1.80 -0.62 10.37
N LEU A 46 -1.62 -1.91 10.65
CA LEU A 46 -0.32 -2.59 10.56
C LEU A 46 0.18 -2.68 9.11
N HIS A 47 -0.72 -2.86 8.14
CA HIS A 47 -0.35 -2.91 6.73
C HIS A 47 0.12 -1.56 6.23
N LYS A 48 -0.52 -0.48 6.68
CA LYS A 48 -0.12 0.89 6.39
C LYS A 48 1.28 1.19 6.91
N ASP A 49 1.56 0.87 8.17
CA ASP A 49 2.89 1.07 8.76
C ASP A 49 3.98 0.34 7.97
N ARG A 50 3.74 -0.94 7.61
CA ARG A 50 4.67 -1.72 6.79
C ARG A 50 4.89 -1.11 5.39
N LEU A 51 3.83 -0.59 4.76
CA LEU A 51 3.95 0.08 3.46
C LEU A 51 4.76 1.38 3.56
N GLU A 52 4.54 2.17 4.60
CA GLU A 52 5.30 3.39 4.85
C GLU A 52 6.78 3.11 5.13
N GLN A 53 7.08 2.08 5.93
CA GLN A 53 8.46 1.65 6.16
C GLN A 53 9.16 1.20 4.88
N LYS A 54 8.48 0.38 4.06
CA LYS A 54 9.01 -0.03 2.74
C LYS A 54 9.25 1.16 1.81
N ARG A 55 8.32 2.12 1.76
CA ARG A 55 8.50 3.35 0.97
C ARG A 55 9.71 4.16 1.42
N LYS A 56 9.91 4.30 2.73
CA LYS A 56 11.09 4.99 3.28
C LYS A 56 12.39 4.27 2.96
N GLN A 57 12.40 2.94 3.05
CA GLN A 57 13.58 2.15 2.68
C GLN A 57 13.93 2.33 1.20
N LEU A 58 12.94 2.20 0.31
CA LEU A 58 13.15 2.40 -1.14
C LEU A 58 13.66 3.81 -1.45
N LEU A 59 13.13 4.83 -0.79
CA LEU A 59 13.59 6.20 -0.99
C LEU A 59 15.05 6.37 -0.55
N LYS A 60 15.42 5.76 0.59
CA LYS A 60 16.81 5.76 1.08
C LYS A 60 17.73 5.00 0.13
N GLU A 61 17.29 3.89 -0.45
CA GLU A 61 18.06 3.13 -1.44
C GLU A 61 18.27 3.96 -2.73
N LEU A 62 17.23 4.66 -3.22
CA LEU A 62 17.33 5.58 -4.35
C LEU A 62 18.25 6.78 -4.08
N GLU A 63 18.20 7.36 -2.87
CA GLU A 63 19.15 8.42 -2.45
C GLU A 63 20.60 7.91 -2.38
N LEU A 64 20.81 6.64 -2.02
CA LEU A 64 22.14 6.03 -2.00
C LEU A 64 22.64 5.66 -3.41
N GLU A 65 21.76 5.34 -4.36
CA GLU A 65 22.12 5.06 -5.76
C GLU A 65 22.62 6.30 -6.51
N GLU A 66 22.14 7.51 -6.18
CA GLU A 66 22.66 8.75 -6.80
C GLU A 66 24.04 9.18 -6.27
N ASP A 67 24.48 8.68 -5.12
CA ASP A 67 25.78 9.01 -4.50
C ASP A 67 26.89 7.99 -4.84
N TRP A 68 26.63 7.04 -5.76
CA TRP A 68 27.67 6.18 -6.33
C TRP A 68 28.21 6.78 -7.64
N ASP A 69 28.93 7.90 -7.52
CA ASP A 69 29.87 8.35 -8.56
C ASP A 69 31.07 7.40 -8.58
N ALA A 70 30.87 6.19 -9.10
CA ALA A 70 31.95 5.29 -9.46
C ALA A 70 32.65 5.80 -10.72
N LYS A 71 33.42 6.87 -10.56
CA LYS A 71 34.61 7.10 -11.37
C LYS A 71 35.70 6.13 -10.93
N ASP A 72 35.53 4.87 -11.29
CA ASP A 72 36.64 3.95 -11.51
C ASP A 72 36.92 3.91 -13.02
N GLU A 73 37.55 4.96 -13.55
CA GLU A 73 38.27 4.88 -14.84
C GLU A 73 39.58 5.68 -14.76
N ASP A 74 40.68 4.88 -14.81
CA ASP A 74 42.14 5.13 -14.88
C ASP A 74 42.90 5.44 -13.58
#